data_AF-V6SPV2-F1
#
_entry.id   AF-V6SPV2-F1
#
_cell.length_a   1.000
_cell.length_b   1.000
_cell.length_c   1.000
_cell.angle_alpha   90.00
_cell.angle_beta   90.00
_cell.angle_gamma   90.00
#
_symmetry.space_group_name_H-M   'P 1'
#
loop_
_entity.id
_entity.type
_entity.pdbx_description
1 polymer ?
#
loop_
_entity_poly.entity_id
_entity_poly.type
_entity_poly.pdbx_seq_one_letter_code
_entity_poly.pdbx_strand_id
1 'polypeptide(L)'
;MTKIIEWFFGDMSSRQENPNGLYKGIIVTILTITIIISIMLSFITKNSIAGIITFIMVAGACFACGGAIGFLFGLPKSNGKSNNVSNGKNETDIHHNDFEDNTNLQEVSDWLTKIIVGLSLIKINTIFSWLENAATNFSNPYKESCIEGYNFDFYAFAYSVIILYFLIGGGLLYLWARTNLSVIFSLMSKQKKLISEKKDLVKTIQELKNENAPAHDMNKSLDESINNISYQISDAFKNATEVIYNSKAIKYKDDLQKGRWGSKSKAGGYIFEANYNSGQSSTIGMHSITLSIRSLDAEKPLNGDVAFFLHDTFRDPIRYTKAINNRAEITITAWEAFVVGARLENGIELELDLNNIKGFPSDFYWA
;
A
#
# COMPACT_ATOMS: atom_id res chain seq x y z
N MET A 1 -18.89 -1.72 25.13
CA MET A 1 -17.86 -0.66 25.14
C MET A 1 -16.55 -1.15 24.50
N THR A 2 -16.07 -2.35 24.83
CA THR A 2 -14.87 -3.00 24.27
C THR A 2 -14.88 -3.17 22.74
N LYS A 3 -15.97 -3.67 22.13
CA LYS A 3 -16.05 -3.84 20.66
C LYS A 3 -16.03 -2.53 19.85
N ILE A 4 -16.51 -1.43 20.43
CA ILE A 4 -16.47 -0.11 19.78
C ILE A 4 -15.05 0.46 19.84
N ILE A 5 -14.36 0.25 20.97
CA ILE A 5 -12.96 0.63 21.15
C ILE A 5 -12.05 -0.20 20.23
N GLU A 6 -12.28 -1.51 20.09
CA GLU A 6 -11.56 -2.38 19.14
C GLU A 6 -11.80 -1.97 17.68
N TRP A 7 -13.03 -1.58 17.33
CA TRP A 7 -13.34 -1.06 16.01
C TRP A 7 -12.69 0.31 15.73
N PHE A 8 -12.62 1.20 16.73
CA PHE A 8 -12.02 2.53 16.61
C PHE A 8 -10.49 2.51 16.59
N PHE A 9 -9.87 1.67 17.41
CA PHE A 9 -8.44 1.73 17.68
C PHE A 9 -7.64 0.57 17.08
N GLY A 10 -8.32 -0.42 16.49
CA GLY A 10 -7.77 -1.73 16.15
C GLY A 10 -7.36 -2.49 17.42
N ASP A 11 -7.36 -3.82 17.37
CA ASP A 11 -6.80 -4.63 18.46
C ASP A 11 -5.37 -4.13 18.75
N MET A 12 -5.14 -3.64 19.98
CA MET A 12 -3.87 -3.01 20.37
C MET A 12 -2.67 -3.97 20.24
N SER A 13 -2.92 -5.28 20.22
CA SER A 13 -1.90 -6.31 20.00
C SER A 13 -1.45 -6.43 18.53
N SER A 14 -2.27 -5.96 17.58
CA SER A 14 -2.03 -6.06 16.12
C SER A 14 -1.48 -4.78 15.48
N ARG A 15 -1.24 -3.72 16.27
CA ARG A 15 -0.82 -2.40 15.76
C ARG A 15 0.54 -2.37 15.06
N GLN A 16 1.35 -3.42 15.19
CA GLN A 16 2.57 -3.58 14.40
C GLN A 16 2.33 -4.02 12.95
N GLU A 17 1.15 -4.57 12.61
CA GLU A 17 0.90 -5.16 11.29
C GLU A 17 0.04 -4.31 10.34
N ASN A 18 -0.68 -3.29 10.82
CA ASN A 18 -1.55 -2.47 9.96
C ASN A 18 -1.54 -0.97 10.30
N PRO A 19 -0.57 -0.18 9.77
CA PRO A 19 -0.49 1.27 10.02
C PRO A 19 -1.76 2.01 9.58
N ASN A 20 -2.54 1.47 8.64
CA ASN A 20 -3.78 2.08 8.15
C ASN A 20 -4.90 2.09 9.20
N GLY A 21 -4.87 1.20 10.20
CA GLY A 21 -5.85 1.18 11.29
C GLY A 21 -5.74 2.40 12.21
N LEU A 22 -4.52 2.84 12.50
CA LEU A 22 -4.26 3.99 13.35
C LEU A 22 -4.78 5.29 12.72
N TYR A 23 -4.52 5.51 11.43
CA TYR A 23 -5.00 6.71 10.72
C TYR A 23 -6.51 6.76 10.63
N LYS A 24 -7.17 5.62 10.39
CA LYS A 24 -8.63 5.54 10.39
C LYS A 24 -9.21 5.95 11.74
N GLY A 25 -8.66 5.43 12.84
CA GLY A 25 -9.10 5.78 14.20
C GLY A 25 -8.95 7.28 14.50
N ILE A 26 -7.81 7.87 14.13
CA ILE A 26 -7.55 9.30 14.30
C ILE A 26 -8.54 10.14 13.47
N ILE A 27 -8.74 9.82 12.20
CA ILE A 27 -9.67 10.54 11.31
C ILE A 27 -11.09 10.48 11.85
N VAL A 28 -11.56 9.30 12.27
CA VAL A 28 -12.91 9.17 12.83
C VAL A 28 -13.04 9.98 14.12
N THR A 29 -12.02 9.99 14.98
CA THR A 29 -12.02 10.78 16.23
C THR A 29 -12.07 12.29 15.95
N ILE A 30 -11.35 12.76 14.93
CA ILE A 30 -11.41 14.17 14.51
C ILE A 30 -12.82 14.50 14.00
N LEU A 31 -13.38 13.67 13.13
CA LEU A 31 -14.72 13.87 12.58
C LEU A 31 -15.79 13.89 13.69
N THR A 32 -15.70 13.01 14.69
CA THR A 32 -16.64 13.02 15.81
C THR A 32 -16.52 14.28 16.65
N ILE A 33 -15.31 14.76 16.94
CA ILE A 33 -15.09 16.04 17.63
C ILE A 33 -15.65 17.22 16.80
N THR A 34 -15.42 17.26 15.49
CA THR A 34 -15.97 18.29 14.59
C THR A 34 -17.49 18.31 14.63
N ILE A 35 -18.13 17.12 14.60
CA ILE A 35 -19.59 16.99 14.69
C ILE A 35 -20.09 17.47 16.05
N ILE A 36 -19.44 17.09 17.15
CA ILE A 36 -19.83 17.52 18.51
C ILE A 36 -19.76 19.06 18.62
N ILE A 37 -18.67 19.68 18.16
CA ILE A 37 -18.53 21.14 18.20
C ILE A 37 -19.60 21.83 17.34
N SER A 38 -19.91 21.27 16.17
CA SER A 38 -20.97 21.80 15.29
C SER A 38 -22.35 21.74 15.95
N ILE A 39 -22.65 20.65 16.65
CA ILE A 39 -23.89 20.49 17.42
C ILE A 39 -23.93 21.51 18.57
N MET A 40 -22.83 21.67 19.32
CA MET A 40 -22.78 22.66 20.41
C MET A 40 -22.99 24.09 19.89
N LEU A 41 -22.37 24.46 18.77
CA LEU A 41 -22.58 25.76 18.12
C LEU A 41 -24.05 25.99 17.70
N SER A 42 -24.75 24.93 17.29
CA SER A 42 -26.17 25.01 16.94
C SER A 42 -27.05 25.44 18.11
N PHE A 43 -26.70 25.07 19.35
CA PHE A 43 -27.46 25.44 20.54
C PHE A 43 -27.17 26.85 21.05
N ILE A 44 -26.02 27.42 20.68
CA ILE A 44 -25.55 28.71 21.20
C ILE A 44 -25.91 29.87 20.24
N THR A 45 -26.08 29.59 18.96
CA THR A 45 -26.31 30.61 17.91
C THR A 45 -27.75 30.63 17.41
N LYS A 46 -28.32 31.84 17.24
CA LYS A 46 -29.67 32.06 16.69
C LYS A 46 -29.79 31.60 15.23
N ASN A 47 -28.73 31.79 14.43
CA ASN A 47 -28.64 31.31 13.04
C ASN A 47 -27.69 30.11 12.94
N SER A 48 -28.18 28.96 13.39
CA SER A 48 -27.37 27.75 13.59
C SER A 48 -26.69 27.24 12.31
N ILE A 49 -27.33 27.39 11.14
CA ILE A 49 -26.80 26.87 9.87
C ILE A 49 -25.57 27.67 9.42
N ALA A 50 -25.67 29.01 9.45
CA ALA A 50 -24.57 29.88 9.04
C ALA A 50 -23.35 29.72 9.96
N GLY A 51 -23.58 29.56 11.27
CA GLY A 51 -22.53 29.29 12.26
C GLY A 51 -21.79 27.97 11.98
N ILE A 52 -22.53 26.88 11.71
CA ILE A 52 -21.92 25.58 11.40
C ILE A 52 -21.09 25.64 10.11
N ILE A 53 -21.62 26.25 9.05
CA ILE A 53 -20.90 26.37 7.77
C ILE A 53 -19.60 27.17 7.96
N THR A 54 -19.67 28.29 8.67
CA THR A 54 -18.50 29.14 8.95
C THR A 54 -17.44 28.36 9.72
N PHE A 55 -17.83 27.60 10.75
CA PHE A 55 -16.92 26.73 11.49
C PHE A 55 -16.25 25.68 10.59
N ILE A 56 -17.02 24.94 9.80
CA ILE A 56 -16.50 23.89 8.93
C ILE A 56 -15.53 24.47 7.89
N MET A 57 -15.85 25.61 7.28
CA MET A 57 -14.98 26.25 6.28
C MET A 57 -13.65 26.69 6.89
N VAL A 58 -13.68 27.34 8.05
CA VAL A 58 -12.45 27.80 8.72
C VAL A 58 -11.62 26.62 9.23
N ALA A 59 -12.26 25.66 9.90
CA ALA A 59 -11.59 24.44 10.38
C ALA A 59 -10.95 23.66 9.22
N GLY A 60 -11.68 23.49 8.11
CA GLY A 60 -11.18 22.83 6.90
C GLY A 60 -10.01 23.57 6.26
N ALA A 61 -10.09 24.90 6.17
CA ALA A 61 -9.00 25.73 5.64
C ALA A 61 -7.73 25.62 6.50
N CYS A 62 -7.85 25.74 7.83
CA CYS A 62 -6.73 25.58 8.75
C CYS A 62 -6.12 24.17 8.68
N PHE A 63 -6.97 23.14 8.61
CA PHE A 63 -6.52 21.76 8.43
C PHE A 63 -5.76 21.56 7.12
N ALA A 64 -6.25 22.11 6.01
CA ALA A 64 -5.58 22.01 4.72
C ALA A 64 -4.25 22.78 4.70
N CYS A 65 -4.20 23.99 5.25
CA CYS A 65 -2.97 24.77 5.37
C CYS A 65 -1.92 24.06 6.24
N GLY A 66 -2.32 23.61 7.43
CA GLY A 66 -1.46 22.82 8.31
C GLY A 66 -1.01 21.53 7.63
N GLY A 67 -1.93 20.86 6.95
CA GLY A 67 -1.70 19.65 6.19
C GLY A 67 -0.70 19.78 5.06
N ALA A 68 -0.76 20.87 4.28
CA ALA A 68 0.22 21.16 3.23
C ALA A 68 1.62 21.31 3.80
N ILE A 69 1.74 22.01 4.94
CA ILE A 69 3.01 22.20 5.65
C ILE A 69 3.50 20.86 6.21
N GLY A 70 2.65 20.11 6.89
CA GLY A 70 2.98 18.80 7.45
C GLY A 70 3.40 17.80 6.38
N PHE A 71 2.69 17.78 5.26
CA PHE A 71 3.05 16.97 4.09
C PHE A 71 4.44 17.31 3.56
N LEU A 72 4.73 18.60 3.36
CA LEU A 72 6.02 19.08 2.87
C LEU A 72 7.17 18.58 3.77
N PHE A 73 6.99 18.64 5.09
CA PHE A 73 7.99 18.16 6.05
C PHE A 73 8.01 16.63 6.21
N GLY A 74 6.94 15.94 5.87
CA GLY A 74 6.84 14.48 5.93
C GLY A 74 7.48 13.77 4.73
N LEU A 75 7.87 14.52 3.68
CA LEU A 75 8.50 13.96 2.48
C LEU A 75 9.85 13.28 2.84
N PRO A 76 10.02 11.99 2.50
CA PRO A 76 11.30 11.31 2.69
C PRO A 76 12.34 11.83 1.67
N LYS A 77 13.55 12.11 2.14
CA LYS A 77 14.68 12.54 1.29
C LYS A 77 15.47 11.30 0.85
N SER A 78 15.68 11.16 -0.46
CA SER A 78 16.60 10.16 -0.99
C SER A 78 18.03 10.67 -0.81
N ASN A 79 18.81 10.04 0.07
CA ASN A 79 20.25 10.29 0.11
C ASN A 79 20.88 9.72 -1.16
N GLY A 80 20.97 10.55 -2.20
CA GLY A 80 21.82 10.31 -3.34
C GLY A 80 23.29 10.48 -2.95
N LYS A 81 23.83 9.63 -2.07
CA LYS A 81 25.27 9.38 -2.05
C LYS A 81 25.58 8.52 -3.28
N SER A 82 25.71 9.22 -4.40
CA SER A 82 26.36 8.73 -5.61
C SER A 82 27.68 8.08 -5.21
N ASN A 83 27.88 6.86 -5.67
CA ASN A 83 29.12 6.12 -5.57
C ASN A 83 30.33 7.02 -5.86
N ASN A 84 31.04 7.45 -4.81
CA ASN A 84 32.47 7.61 -4.94
C ASN A 84 33.05 6.21 -4.78
N VAL A 85 33.25 5.54 -5.91
CA VAL A 85 34.13 4.38 -6.03
C VAL A 85 35.54 4.88 -5.71
N SER A 86 35.86 4.96 -4.42
CA SER A 86 37.24 5.01 -3.96
C SER A 86 37.75 3.57 -3.97
N ASN A 87 38.53 3.29 -5.00
CA ASN A 87 39.34 2.08 -5.14
C ASN A 87 40.19 1.89 -3.88
N GLY A 88 39.94 0.83 -3.12
CA GLY A 88 40.72 0.50 -1.93
C GLY A 88 40.33 -0.87 -1.40
N LYS A 89 41.13 -1.88 -1.74
CA LYS A 89 41.11 -3.23 -1.18
C LYS A 89 41.07 -3.18 0.35
N ASN A 90 40.14 -3.91 0.97
CA ASN A 90 40.40 -4.98 1.96
C ASN A 90 39.07 -5.57 2.47
N GLU A 91 39.14 -6.86 2.77
CA GLU A 91 38.06 -7.77 3.14
C GLU A 91 37.47 -7.50 4.54
N THR A 92 36.32 -8.15 4.77
CA THR A 92 35.61 -8.42 6.04
C THR A 92 35.01 -7.22 6.77
N ASP A 93 33.74 -6.93 6.48
CA ASP A 93 32.69 -6.73 7.50
C ASP A 93 31.33 -6.58 6.82
N ILE A 94 30.54 -7.65 6.82
CA ILE A 94 29.12 -7.61 6.43
C ILE A 94 28.33 -7.13 7.64
N HIS A 95 28.40 -5.83 7.92
CA HIS A 95 27.39 -5.13 8.71
C HIS A 95 26.59 -4.23 7.76
N HIS A 96 25.56 -4.81 7.15
CA HIS A 96 24.54 -4.07 6.42
C HIS A 96 23.72 -3.21 7.40
N ASN A 97 24.11 -1.95 7.54
CA ASN A 97 23.26 -0.88 8.09
C ASN A 97 23.29 0.30 7.12
N ASP A 98 22.82 0.09 5.88
CA ASP A 98 22.65 1.14 4.86
C ASP A 98 21.32 1.91 5.00
N PHE A 99 20.87 2.10 6.23
CA PHE A 99 19.82 3.06 6.56
C PHE A 99 20.39 4.01 7.63
N GLU A 100 21.12 5.04 7.17
CA GLU A 100 21.49 6.16 8.03
C GLU A 100 20.21 6.80 8.62
N ASP A 101 20.25 7.07 9.93
CA ASP A 101 19.19 7.75 10.64
C ASP A 101 18.89 9.11 10.01
N ASN A 102 17.60 9.40 9.87
CA ASN A 102 17.14 10.60 9.17
C ASN A 102 17.38 11.87 10.01
N THR A 103 18.41 12.65 9.66
CA THR A 103 18.74 13.94 10.27
C THR A 103 17.73 15.04 9.97
N ASN A 104 16.67 14.80 9.18
CA ASN A 104 15.67 15.83 8.86
C ASN A 104 15.11 16.55 10.09
N LEU A 105 14.81 15.85 11.19
CA LEU A 105 14.29 16.52 12.39
C LEU A 105 15.35 17.38 13.07
N GLN A 106 16.62 16.98 12.99
CA GLN A 106 17.74 17.74 13.51
C GLN A 106 18.02 18.98 12.65
N GLU A 107 17.97 18.85 11.32
CA GLU A 107 18.09 19.96 10.37
C GLU A 107 16.90 20.93 10.47
N VAL A 108 15.68 20.41 10.61
CA VAL A 108 14.47 21.22 10.81
C VAL A 108 14.51 21.91 12.17
N SER A 109 15.01 21.27 13.23
CA SER A 109 15.18 21.91 14.54
C SER A 109 16.19 23.07 14.48
N ASP A 110 17.29 22.91 13.73
CA ASP A 110 18.26 23.98 13.51
C ASP A 110 17.66 25.14 12.68
N TRP A 111 16.86 24.84 11.65
CA TRP A 111 16.20 25.85 10.83
C TRP A 111 15.06 26.55 11.58
N LEU A 112 14.28 25.82 12.38
CA LEU A 112 13.23 26.36 13.23
C LEU A 112 13.80 27.32 14.27
N THR A 113 14.93 26.98 14.89
CA THR A 113 15.60 27.86 15.85
C THR A 113 16.07 29.16 15.16
N LYS A 114 16.63 29.07 13.95
CA LYS A 114 17.02 30.23 13.14
C LYS A 114 15.83 31.08 12.70
N ILE A 115 14.69 30.46 12.36
CA ILE A 115 13.44 31.15 12.03
C ILE A 115 12.84 31.84 13.26
N ILE A 116 12.84 31.20 14.42
CA ILE A 116 12.34 31.80 15.67
C ILE A 116 13.19 33.02 16.04
N VAL A 117 14.52 32.90 16.00
CA VAL A 117 15.42 34.02 16.27
C VAL A 117 15.28 35.12 15.21
N GLY A 118 15.21 34.76 13.93
CA GLY A 118 15.08 35.71 12.81
C GLY A 118 13.72 36.43 12.73
N LEU A 119 12.61 35.72 12.93
CA LEU A 119 11.26 36.31 12.96
C LEU A 119 11.05 37.18 14.19
N SER A 120 11.62 36.80 15.34
CA SER A 120 11.60 37.63 16.55
C SER A 120 12.33 38.96 16.35
N LEU A 121 13.37 39.00 15.50
CA LEU A 121 14.13 40.21 15.19
C LEU A 121 13.42 41.17 14.23
N ILE A 122 12.52 40.69 13.38
CA ILE A 122 12.01 41.49 12.26
C ILE A 122 10.48 41.70 12.29
N LYS A 123 9.62 40.68 12.52
CA LYS A 123 8.15 40.85 12.35
C LYS A 123 7.22 39.88 13.12
N ILE A 124 7.63 39.30 14.26
CA ILE A 124 6.75 38.35 14.98
C ILE A 124 5.40 38.97 15.39
N ASN A 125 5.40 40.27 15.73
CA ASN A 125 4.19 41.02 16.06
C ASN A 125 3.21 41.11 14.87
N THR A 126 3.70 41.11 13.64
CA THR A 126 2.84 41.12 12.45
C THR A 126 2.10 39.79 12.29
N ILE A 127 2.75 38.67 12.60
CA ILE A 127 2.14 37.34 12.56
C ILE A 127 1.06 37.22 13.64
N PHE A 128 1.36 37.67 14.87
CA PHE A 128 0.35 37.71 15.94
C PHE A 128 -0.83 38.62 15.57
N SER A 129 -0.58 39.77 14.96
CA SER A 129 -1.66 40.65 14.48
C SER A 129 -2.51 40.00 13.38
N TRP A 130 -1.92 39.25 12.45
CA TRP A 130 -2.72 38.48 11.46
C TRP A 130 -3.57 37.40 12.12
N LEU A 131 -3.03 36.73 13.14
CA LEU A 131 -3.77 35.72 13.89
C LEU A 131 -4.90 36.34 14.73
N GLU A 132 -4.65 37.48 15.39
CA GLU A 132 -5.65 38.29 16.08
C GLU A 132 -6.75 38.75 15.14
N ASN A 133 -6.40 39.25 13.97
CA ASN A 133 -7.37 39.65 12.96
C ASN A 133 -8.19 38.46 12.45
N ALA A 134 -7.56 37.31 12.20
CA ALA A 134 -8.24 36.10 11.78
C ALA A 134 -9.22 35.59 12.86
N ALA A 135 -8.78 35.54 14.12
CA ALA A 135 -9.62 35.13 15.24
C ALA A 135 -10.77 36.12 15.50
N THR A 136 -10.49 37.42 15.41
CA THR A 136 -11.52 38.47 15.54
C THR A 136 -12.57 38.31 14.45
N ASN A 137 -12.16 38.22 13.18
CA ASN A 137 -13.05 38.05 12.04
C ASN A 137 -13.85 36.74 12.13
N PHE A 138 -13.24 35.65 12.61
CA PHE A 138 -13.94 34.40 12.82
C PHE A 138 -14.94 34.49 13.99
N SER A 139 -14.63 35.23 15.05
CA SER A 139 -15.49 35.37 16.24
C SER A 139 -16.69 36.30 16.04
N ASN A 140 -16.57 37.33 15.19
CA ASN A 140 -17.59 38.37 15.02
C ASN A 140 -18.97 37.83 14.61
N PRO A 141 -19.10 36.92 13.61
CA PRO A 141 -20.39 36.35 13.24
C PRO A 141 -21.09 35.63 14.40
N TYR A 142 -20.33 34.99 15.28
CA TYR A 142 -20.88 34.28 16.43
C TYR A 142 -21.28 35.21 17.57
N LYS A 143 -20.51 36.29 17.80
CA LYS A 143 -20.86 37.33 18.80
C LYS A 143 -22.18 38.00 18.45
N GLU A 144 -22.37 38.35 17.18
CA GLU A 144 -23.60 38.98 16.69
C GLU A 144 -24.80 38.02 16.72
N SER A 145 -24.56 36.73 16.53
CA SER A 145 -25.60 35.70 16.46
C SER A 145 -25.86 34.97 17.78
N CYS A 146 -25.25 35.38 18.90
CA CYS A 146 -25.36 34.68 20.18
C CYS A 146 -26.77 34.82 20.79
N ILE A 147 -27.26 33.74 21.43
CA ILE A 147 -28.51 33.77 22.19
C ILE A 147 -28.28 34.49 23.53
N GLU A 148 -29.20 35.37 23.90
CA GLU A 148 -29.16 36.09 25.18
C GLU A 148 -29.17 35.10 26.35
N GLY A 149 -28.22 35.25 27.29
CA GLY A 149 -28.07 34.38 28.47
C GLY A 149 -26.87 33.44 28.44
N TYR A 150 -26.14 33.33 27.32
CA TYR A 150 -24.89 32.55 27.23
C TYR A 150 -23.66 33.47 27.27
N ASN A 151 -22.83 33.34 28.30
CA ASN A 151 -21.53 34.01 28.41
C ASN A 151 -20.41 33.12 27.84
N PHE A 152 -20.39 32.96 26.51
CA PHE A 152 -19.36 32.18 25.83
C PHE A 152 -18.31 33.11 25.19
N ASP A 153 -17.03 32.85 25.45
CA ASP A 153 -15.93 33.60 24.83
C ASP A 153 -15.62 33.06 23.43
N PHE A 154 -16.30 33.62 22.42
CA PHE A 154 -16.07 33.27 21.02
C PHE A 154 -14.68 33.63 20.51
N TYR A 155 -13.99 34.57 21.16
CA TYR A 155 -12.64 34.95 20.76
C TYR A 155 -11.65 33.84 21.12
N ALA A 156 -11.69 33.36 22.37
CA ALA A 156 -10.88 32.21 22.79
C ALA A 156 -11.19 30.95 21.96
N PHE A 157 -12.48 30.70 21.69
CA PHE A 157 -12.91 29.61 20.82
C PHE A 157 -12.30 29.70 19.41
N ALA A 158 -12.35 30.89 18.80
CA ALA A 158 -11.79 31.12 17.48
C ALA A 158 -10.30 30.79 17.41
N TYR A 159 -9.53 31.23 18.40
CA TYR A 159 -8.11 30.89 18.52
C TYR A 159 -7.86 29.40 18.63
N SER A 160 -8.60 28.72 19.51
CA SER A 160 -8.43 27.29 19.73
C SER A 160 -8.71 26.50 18.47
N VAL A 161 -9.76 26.85 17.70
CA VAL A 161 -10.09 26.17 16.44
C VAL A 161 -8.99 26.34 15.40
N ILE A 162 -8.52 27.57 15.18
CA ILE A 162 -7.48 27.85 14.18
C ILE A 162 -6.21 27.04 14.48
N ILE A 163 -5.74 27.10 15.73
CA ILE A 163 -4.50 26.43 16.14
C ILE A 163 -4.68 24.91 16.12
N LEU A 164 -5.78 24.39 16.67
CA LEU A 164 -6.01 22.95 16.79
C LEU A 164 -6.09 22.29 15.42
N TYR A 165 -6.92 22.80 14.50
CA TYR A 165 -7.07 22.19 13.18
C TYR A 165 -5.81 22.33 12.34
N PHE A 166 -5.06 23.42 12.48
CA PHE A 166 -3.75 23.57 11.86
C PHE A 166 -2.76 22.49 12.33
N LEU A 167 -2.64 22.28 13.65
CA LEU A 167 -1.74 21.28 14.22
C LEU A 167 -2.15 19.84 13.87
N ILE A 168 -3.45 19.54 13.94
CA ILE A 168 -3.98 18.21 13.59
C ILE A 168 -3.75 17.93 12.09
N GLY A 169 -4.07 18.88 11.22
CA GLY A 169 -3.83 18.75 9.77
C GLY A 169 -2.37 18.49 9.46
N GLY A 170 -1.48 19.29 10.05
CA GLY A 170 -0.04 19.13 9.90
C GLY A 170 0.48 17.80 10.43
N GLY A 171 0.11 17.42 11.65
CA GLY A 171 0.54 16.16 12.26
C GLY A 171 0.06 14.93 11.47
N LEU A 172 -1.20 14.93 11.03
CA LEU A 172 -1.78 13.80 10.31
C LEU A 172 -1.11 13.58 8.95
N LEU A 173 -0.98 14.64 8.14
CA LEU A 173 -0.37 14.55 6.81
C LEU A 173 1.15 14.35 6.89
N TYR A 174 1.81 14.87 7.93
CA TYR A 174 3.21 14.56 8.22
C TYR A 174 3.41 13.07 8.50
N LEU A 175 2.63 12.49 9.44
CA LEU A 175 2.74 11.07 9.78
C LEU A 175 2.38 10.19 8.58
N TRP A 176 1.34 10.55 7.83
CA TRP A 176 0.93 9.84 6.63
C TRP A 176 2.05 9.83 5.57
N ALA A 177 2.61 11.00 5.24
CA ALA A 177 3.71 11.10 4.29
C ALA A 177 4.94 10.32 4.80
N ARG A 178 5.28 10.47 6.08
CA ARG A 178 6.45 9.81 6.65
C ARG A 178 6.36 8.29 6.62
N THR A 179 5.17 7.71 6.86
CA THR A 179 4.99 6.26 6.96
C THR A 179 4.65 5.61 5.63
N ASN A 180 3.69 6.15 4.89
CA ASN A 180 3.23 5.52 3.64
C ASN A 180 4.12 5.88 2.46
N LEU A 181 4.51 7.16 2.35
CA LEU A 181 5.30 7.60 1.20
C LEU A 181 6.74 7.06 1.27
N SER A 182 7.32 6.90 2.46
CA SER A 182 8.64 6.27 2.63
C SER A 182 8.63 4.81 2.18
N VAL A 183 7.60 4.05 2.54
CA VAL A 183 7.42 2.67 2.07
C VAL A 183 7.28 2.64 0.55
N ILE A 184 6.40 3.47 -0.03
CA ILE A 184 6.21 3.55 -1.49
C ILE A 184 7.52 3.88 -2.19
N PHE A 185 8.27 4.87 -1.73
CA PHE A 185 9.56 5.22 -2.34
C PHE A 185 10.61 4.13 -2.19
N SER A 186 10.62 3.38 -1.07
CA SER A 186 11.53 2.26 -0.88
C SER A 186 11.26 1.10 -1.84
N LEU A 187 9.98 0.86 -2.17
CA LEU A 187 9.58 -0.14 -3.16
C LEU A 187 9.95 0.32 -4.57
N MET A 188 9.68 1.59 -4.88
CA MET A 188 10.03 2.22 -6.17
C MET A 188 11.54 2.24 -6.41
N SER A 189 12.35 2.52 -5.39
CA SER A 189 13.82 2.55 -5.53
C SER A 189 14.39 1.15 -5.75
N LYS A 190 13.89 0.13 -5.02
CA LYS A 190 14.23 -1.27 -5.26
C LYS A 190 13.88 -1.69 -6.70
N GLN A 191 12.67 -1.36 -7.16
CA GLN A 191 12.23 -1.69 -8.51
C GLN A 191 13.09 -1.00 -9.59
N LYS A 192 13.45 0.28 -9.40
CA LYS A 192 14.31 1.02 -10.31
C LYS A 192 15.73 0.43 -10.39
N LYS A 193 16.28 -0.04 -9.27
CA LYS A 193 17.59 -0.71 -9.23
C LYS A 193 17.56 -2.02 -10.03
N LEU A 194 16.54 -2.85 -9.80
CA LEU A 194 16.34 -4.10 -10.55
C LEU A 194 16.19 -3.87 -12.06
N ILE A 195 15.46 -2.82 -12.46
CA ILE A 195 15.31 -2.44 -13.88
C ILE A 195 16.64 -2.00 -14.48
N SER A 196 17.47 -1.25 -13.73
CA SER A 196 18.80 -0.83 -14.18
C SER A 196 19.72 -2.04 -14.39
N GLU A 197 19.79 -2.93 -13.40
CA GLU A 197 20.61 -4.15 -13.47
C GLU A 197 20.18 -5.04 -14.65
N LYS A 198 18.86 -5.19 -14.87
CA LYS A 198 18.32 -5.93 -16.02
C LYS A 198 18.71 -5.28 -17.35
N LYS A 199 18.70 -3.94 -17.44
CA LYS A 199 19.08 -3.21 -18.65
C LYS A 199 20.56 -3.41 -18.98
N ASP A 200 21.42 -3.39 -17.96
CA ASP A 200 22.86 -3.61 -18.12
C ASP A 200 23.15 -5.06 -18.56
N LEU A 201 22.48 -6.05 -17.96
CA LEU A 201 22.58 -7.46 -18.38
C LEU A 201 22.16 -7.69 -19.83
N VAL A 202 21.03 -7.10 -20.27
CA VAL A 202 20.57 -7.19 -21.67
C VAL A 202 21.60 -6.58 -22.62
N LYS A 203 22.23 -5.47 -22.22
CA LYS A 203 23.28 -4.84 -23.01
C LYS A 203 24.51 -5.76 -23.13
N THR A 204 24.98 -6.36 -22.04
CA THR A 204 26.08 -7.33 -22.06
C THR A 204 25.76 -8.55 -22.93
N ILE A 205 24.55 -9.10 -22.85
CA ILE A 205 24.11 -10.22 -23.70
C ILE A 205 24.11 -9.82 -25.18
N GLN A 206 23.69 -8.59 -25.51
CA GLN A 206 23.69 -8.09 -26.88
C GLN A 206 25.12 -7.90 -27.40
N GLU A 207 26.05 -7.41 -26.58
CA GLU A 207 27.47 -7.29 -26.92
C GLU A 207 28.10 -8.67 -27.18
N LEU A 208 27.86 -9.65 -26.29
CA LEU A 208 28.33 -11.04 -26.46
C LEU A 208 27.74 -11.73 -27.71
N LYS A 209 26.49 -11.42 -28.06
CA LYS A 209 25.84 -11.96 -29.27
C LYS A 209 26.41 -11.35 -30.55
N ASN A 210 26.82 -10.08 -30.50
CA ASN A 210 27.41 -9.38 -31.64
C ASN A 210 28.88 -9.78 -31.85
N GLU A 211 29.61 -10.20 -30.81
CA GLU A 211 30.96 -10.77 -30.94
C GLU A 211 30.96 -12.23 -31.45
N ASN A 212 29.89 -13.00 -31.24
CA ASN A 212 29.81 -14.43 -31.59
C ASN A 212 28.98 -14.74 -32.85
N ALA A 213 29.37 -14.19 -34.00
CA ALA A 213 28.93 -14.70 -35.30
C ALA A 213 30.07 -14.66 -36.33
N PRO A 214 30.53 -15.79 -36.93
CA PRO A 214 30.32 -17.22 -36.62
C PRO A 214 31.65 -17.97 -36.35
N ALA A 215 31.65 -19.01 -35.50
CA ALA A 215 32.38 -20.27 -35.71
C ALA A 215 32.18 -21.27 -34.56
N HIS A 216 32.25 -22.53 -34.96
CA HIS A 216 32.07 -23.81 -34.27
C HIS A 216 32.82 -23.99 -32.93
N ASP A 217 32.25 -24.86 -32.08
CA ASP A 217 32.80 -25.51 -30.88
C ASP A 217 32.96 -24.72 -29.57
N MET A 218 32.05 -24.95 -28.61
CA MET A 218 32.41 -25.62 -27.34
C MET A 218 31.18 -25.88 -26.45
N ASN A 219 30.81 -27.15 -26.34
CA ASN A 219 29.77 -27.66 -25.45
C ASN A 219 30.43 -28.11 -24.12
N LYS A 220 30.66 -27.17 -23.20
CA LYS A 220 31.04 -27.45 -21.79
C LYS A 220 30.82 -26.28 -20.83
N SER A 221 30.68 -25.04 -21.33
CA SER A 221 30.28 -23.85 -20.57
C SER A 221 28.78 -23.55 -20.61
N LEU A 222 28.02 -24.30 -21.43
CA LEU A 222 26.58 -24.13 -21.62
C LEU A 222 25.78 -24.59 -20.39
N ASP A 223 26.17 -25.70 -19.76
CA ASP A 223 25.41 -26.30 -18.64
C ASP A 223 25.50 -25.48 -17.34
N GLU A 224 26.62 -24.80 -17.07
CA GLU A 224 26.74 -23.86 -15.94
C GLU A 224 25.94 -22.57 -16.17
N SER A 225 25.88 -22.11 -17.42
CA SER A 225 25.09 -20.93 -17.80
C SER A 225 23.58 -21.22 -17.74
N ILE A 226 23.14 -22.44 -18.07
CA ILE A 226 21.74 -22.87 -18.02
C ILE A 226 21.20 -22.87 -16.57
N ASN A 227 22.02 -23.25 -15.58
CA ASN A 227 21.59 -23.23 -14.18
C ASN A 227 21.39 -21.79 -13.65
N ASN A 228 22.23 -20.84 -14.04
CA ASN A 228 22.08 -19.41 -13.69
C ASN A 228 20.93 -18.73 -14.45
N ILE A 229 20.67 -19.14 -15.69
CA ILE A 229 19.53 -18.65 -16.49
C ILE A 229 18.19 -19.17 -15.92
N SER A 230 18.14 -20.38 -15.36
CA SER A 230 16.92 -20.92 -14.73
C SER A 230 16.42 -20.07 -13.55
N TYR A 231 17.33 -19.39 -12.85
CA TYR A 231 17.02 -18.46 -11.77
C TYR A 231 16.51 -17.11 -12.30
N GLN A 232 17.07 -16.61 -13.42
CA GLN A 232 16.63 -15.36 -14.06
C GLN A 232 15.33 -15.49 -14.87
N ILE A 233 15.02 -16.68 -15.41
CA ILE A 233 13.76 -16.96 -16.13
C ILE A 233 12.57 -16.95 -15.16
N SER A 234 12.75 -17.42 -13.92
CA SER A 234 11.69 -17.42 -12.89
C SER A 234 11.16 -16.00 -12.61
N ASP A 235 12.02 -14.99 -12.63
CA ASP A 235 11.60 -13.60 -12.46
C ASP A 235 11.04 -12.99 -13.76
N ALA A 236 11.46 -13.43 -14.95
CA ALA A 236 10.86 -12.99 -16.22
C ALA A 236 9.41 -13.45 -16.34
N PHE A 237 9.10 -14.69 -15.98
CA PHE A 237 7.75 -15.22 -15.95
C PHE A 237 6.86 -14.45 -14.96
N LYS A 238 7.34 -14.22 -13.73
CA LYS A 238 6.61 -13.41 -12.73
C LYS A 238 6.30 -12.01 -13.23
N ASN A 239 7.31 -11.31 -13.76
CA ASN A 239 7.14 -9.95 -14.29
C ASN A 239 6.15 -9.89 -15.47
N ALA A 240 6.25 -10.82 -16.42
CA ALA A 240 5.33 -10.88 -17.55
C ALA A 240 3.89 -11.19 -17.09
N THR A 241 3.75 -12.07 -16.09
CA THR A 241 2.47 -12.44 -15.49
C THR A 241 1.82 -11.26 -14.79
N GLU A 242 2.57 -10.45 -14.03
CA GLU A 242 2.04 -9.24 -13.39
C GLU A 242 1.57 -8.18 -14.40
N VAL A 243 2.31 -7.97 -15.49
CA VAL A 243 1.90 -7.06 -16.56
C VAL A 243 0.59 -7.53 -17.20
N ILE A 244 0.49 -8.83 -17.49
CA ILE A 244 -0.73 -9.41 -18.06
C ILE A 244 -1.90 -9.29 -17.08
N TYR A 245 -1.68 -9.58 -15.80
CA TYR A 245 -2.67 -9.43 -14.74
C TYR A 245 -3.26 -8.03 -14.72
N ASN A 246 -2.40 -7.00 -14.70
CA ASN A 246 -2.80 -5.60 -14.63
C ASN A 246 -3.41 -5.07 -15.93
N SER A 247 -3.09 -5.67 -17.08
CA SER A 247 -3.64 -5.28 -18.39
C SER A 247 -5.06 -5.78 -18.66
N LYS A 248 -5.50 -6.85 -17.98
CA LYS A 248 -6.80 -7.47 -18.22
C LYS A 248 -7.92 -6.74 -17.48
N ALA A 249 -8.90 -6.25 -18.24
CA ALA A 249 -10.06 -5.57 -17.69
C ALA A 249 -10.90 -6.48 -16.79
N ILE A 250 -11.36 -5.93 -15.66
CA ILE A 250 -12.30 -6.57 -14.74
C ILE A 250 -13.69 -6.59 -15.38
N LYS A 251 -14.27 -7.78 -15.55
CA LYS A 251 -15.58 -7.96 -16.20
C LYS A 251 -16.75 -8.03 -15.21
N TYR A 252 -16.52 -8.63 -14.05
CA TYR A 252 -17.52 -8.81 -13.00
C TYR A 252 -17.02 -8.18 -11.71
N LYS A 253 -17.86 -7.40 -11.04
CA LYS A 253 -17.48 -6.67 -9.81
C LYS A 253 -17.46 -7.55 -8.57
N ASP A 254 -18.33 -8.56 -8.55
CA ASP A 254 -18.48 -9.48 -7.42
C ASP A 254 -17.42 -10.59 -7.43
N ASP A 255 -16.83 -10.84 -8.60
CA ASP A 255 -15.70 -11.76 -8.76
C ASP A 255 -14.71 -11.22 -9.78
N LEU A 256 -13.60 -10.68 -9.26
CA LEU A 256 -12.61 -9.97 -10.05
C LEU A 256 -11.80 -10.88 -10.98
N GLN A 257 -11.82 -12.20 -10.80
CA GLN A 257 -11.09 -13.14 -11.65
C GLN A 257 -11.96 -13.75 -12.74
N LYS A 258 -13.28 -13.72 -12.57
CA LYS A 258 -14.24 -14.30 -13.52
C LYS A 258 -14.09 -13.73 -14.93
N GLY A 259 -13.86 -14.61 -15.90
CA GLY A 259 -13.75 -14.25 -17.31
C GLY A 259 -12.42 -13.62 -17.73
N ARG A 260 -11.35 -13.68 -16.91
CA ARG A 260 -10.02 -13.13 -17.22
C ARG A 260 -9.03 -14.18 -17.72
N TRP A 261 -9.27 -15.47 -17.51
CA TRP A 261 -8.26 -16.52 -17.69
C TRP A 261 -8.70 -17.63 -18.67
N GLY A 262 -9.52 -17.26 -19.66
CA GLY A 262 -9.96 -18.17 -20.73
C GLY A 262 -11.21 -18.99 -20.39
N SER A 263 -11.78 -18.84 -19.18
CA SER A 263 -13.06 -19.42 -18.75
C SER A 263 -13.21 -20.92 -18.94
N LYS A 264 -12.08 -21.65 -18.94
CA LYS A 264 -12.04 -23.10 -19.06
C LYS A 264 -11.05 -23.66 -18.05
N SER A 265 -11.49 -24.68 -17.31
CA SER A 265 -10.63 -25.44 -16.40
C SER A 265 -9.74 -26.46 -17.13
N LYS A 266 -9.93 -26.61 -18.45
CA LYS A 266 -9.12 -27.46 -19.33
C LYS A 266 -8.73 -26.69 -20.59
N ALA A 267 -7.43 -26.53 -20.83
CA ALA A 267 -6.90 -25.88 -22.02
C ALA A 267 -5.51 -26.42 -22.36
N GLY A 268 -5.22 -26.57 -23.66
CA GLY A 268 -3.89 -26.94 -24.16
C GLY A 268 -3.29 -28.23 -23.61
N GLY A 269 -4.13 -29.20 -23.21
CA GLY A 269 -3.68 -30.46 -22.61
C GLY A 269 -3.50 -30.42 -21.09
N TYR A 270 -3.76 -29.29 -20.44
CA TYR A 270 -3.67 -29.13 -18.99
C TYR A 270 -5.05 -29.08 -18.35
N ILE A 271 -5.13 -29.48 -17.08
CA ILE A 271 -6.34 -29.43 -16.25
C ILE A 271 -6.06 -28.67 -14.96
N PHE A 272 -6.98 -27.79 -14.58
CA PHE A 272 -7.00 -27.05 -13.33
C PHE A 272 -8.10 -27.63 -12.43
N GLU A 273 -7.72 -28.16 -11.27
CA GLU A 273 -8.57 -28.87 -10.32
C GLU A 273 -8.42 -28.27 -8.91
N ALA A 274 -9.43 -28.42 -8.07
CA ALA A 274 -9.34 -28.08 -6.65
C ALA A 274 -9.90 -29.20 -5.78
N ASN A 275 -9.29 -29.42 -4.61
CA ASN A 275 -9.67 -30.43 -3.64
C ASN A 275 -9.82 -29.80 -2.25
N TYR A 276 -10.81 -30.28 -1.50
CA TYR A 276 -11.05 -29.83 -0.13
C TYR A 276 -10.25 -30.67 0.88
N ASN A 277 -9.56 -29.99 1.80
CA ASN A 277 -8.77 -30.63 2.85
C ASN A 277 -9.56 -30.69 4.16
N SER A 278 -10.28 -31.79 4.39
CA SER A 278 -11.25 -31.98 5.48
C SER A 278 -10.67 -32.06 6.91
N GLY A 279 -9.42 -31.65 7.13
CA GLY A 279 -8.74 -31.79 8.43
C GLY A 279 -7.76 -30.67 8.81
N GLN A 280 -7.71 -29.56 8.06
CA GLN A 280 -6.69 -28.51 8.24
C GLN A 280 -7.25 -27.10 8.48
N SER A 281 -8.52 -26.96 8.88
CA SER A 281 -9.04 -25.63 9.24
C SER A 281 -8.96 -25.39 10.74
N SER A 282 -8.04 -24.51 11.14
CA SER A 282 -7.84 -24.08 12.53
C SER A 282 -8.82 -22.99 12.97
N THR A 283 -9.69 -22.50 12.08
CA THR A 283 -10.55 -21.34 12.32
C THR A 283 -11.98 -21.61 11.85
N ILE A 284 -12.97 -21.27 12.69
CA ILE A 284 -14.39 -21.49 12.41
C ILE A 284 -14.79 -20.78 11.10
N GLY A 285 -15.44 -21.51 10.18
CA GLY A 285 -15.92 -20.99 8.89
C GLY A 285 -14.89 -20.87 7.79
N MET A 286 -13.61 -21.16 8.06
CA MET A 286 -12.55 -21.21 7.05
C MET A 286 -12.47 -22.60 6.42
N HIS A 287 -12.25 -22.66 5.11
CA HIS A 287 -12.10 -23.91 4.37
C HIS A 287 -10.71 -23.98 3.73
N SER A 288 -9.99 -25.06 3.99
CA SER A 288 -8.67 -25.32 3.38
C SER A 288 -8.86 -26.02 2.05
N ILE A 289 -8.36 -25.41 0.98
CA ILE A 289 -8.55 -25.86 -0.40
C ILE A 289 -7.20 -25.94 -1.09
N THR A 290 -6.92 -27.09 -1.68
CA THR A 290 -5.75 -27.31 -2.52
C THR A 290 -6.13 -27.05 -3.97
N LEU A 291 -5.45 -26.09 -4.59
CA LEU A 291 -5.53 -25.80 -6.03
C LEU A 291 -4.39 -26.52 -6.74
N SER A 292 -4.69 -27.27 -7.80
CA SER A 292 -3.68 -28.06 -8.51
C SER A 292 -3.84 -28.02 -10.02
N ILE A 293 -2.71 -27.98 -10.73
CA ILE A 293 -2.65 -28.06 -12.19
C ILE A 293 -1.74 -29.22 -12.57
N ARG A 294 -2.16 -29.99 -13.57
CA ARG A 294 -1.37 -31.10 -14.14
C ARG A 294 -1.55 -31.20 -15.64
N SER A 295 -0.59 -31.80 -16.32
CA SER A 295 -0.76 -32.19 -17.73
C SER A 295 -1.58 -33.49 -17.82
N LEU A 296 -2.43 -33.57 -18.85
CA LEU A 296 -3.13 -34.78 -19.28
C LEU A 296 -2.31 -35.60 -20.28
N ASP A 297 -1.24 -35.02 -20.84
CA ASP A 297 -0.37 -35.62 -21.84
C ASP A 297 0.93 -36.11 -21.18
N ALA A 298 1.16 -37.43 -21.23
CA ALA A 298 2.35 -38.06 -20.65
C ALA A 298 3.65 -37.66 -21.38
N GLU A 299 3.57 -37.27 -22.66
CA GLU A 299 4.73 -36.81 -23.44
C GLU A 299 5.05 -35.33 -23.20
N LYS A 300 4.13 -34.59 -22.57
CA LYS A 300 4.28 -33.15 -22.26
C LYS A 300 3.98 -32.88 -20.78
N PRO A 301 4.82 -33.35 -19.85
CA PRO A 301 4.63 -33.10 -18.43
C PRO A 301 4.67 -31.60 -18.13
N LEU A 302 3.91 -31.19 -17.12
CA LEU A 302 3.95 -29.85 -16.58
C LEU A 302 5.29 -29.62 -15.89
N ASN A 303 6.09 -28.72 -16.48
CA ASN A 303 7.39 -28.28 -15.98
C ASN A 303 7.43 -26.75 -16.00
N GLY A 304 8.20 -26.15 -15.09
CA GLY A 304 8.39 -24.71 -15.02
C GLY A 304 7.51 -24.01 -13.99
N ASP A 305 7.45 -22.69 -14.09
CA ASP A 305 6.72 -21.85 -13.13
C ASP A 305 5.24 -21.72 -13.51
N VAL A 306 4.39 -21.67 -12.48
CA VAL A 306 2.94 -21.53 -12.58
C VAL A 306 2.50 -20.41 -11.66
N ALA A 307 1.68 -19.52 -12.19
CA ALA A 307 1.04 -18.45 -11.43
C ALA A 307 -0.42 -18.80 -11.18
N PHE A 308 -0.86 -18.70 -9.93
CA PHE A 308 -2.25 -18.80 -9.50
C PHE A 308 -2.76 -17.41 -9.13
N PHE A 309 -3.93 -17.06 -9.64
CA PHE A 309 -4.61 -15.80 -9.38
C PHE A 309 -5.81 -16.04 -8.46
N LEU A 310 -5.76 -15.41 -7.29
CA LEU A 310 -6.74 -15.49 -6.23
C LEU A 310 -7.57 -14.21 -6.17
N HIS A 311 -8.55 -14.18 -5.27
CA HIS A 311 -9.33 -12.97 -5.02
C HIS A 311 -8.46 -11.86 -4.39
N ASP A 312 -8.78 -10.59 -4.64
CA ASP A 312 -7.99 -9.44 -4.16
C ASP A 312 -8.06 -9.25 -2.63
N THR A 313 -8.95 -9.99 -1.94
CA THR A 313 -8.98 -10.04 -0.47
C THR A 313 -7.81 -10.82 0.12
N PHE A 314 -7.12 -11.65 -0.67
CA PHE A 314 -5.91 -12.33 -0.25
C PHE A 314 -4.75 -11.34 -0.19
N ARG A 315 -3.90 -11.46 0.85
CA ARG A 315 -2.67 -10.65 1.00
C ARG A 315 -1.77 -10.73 -0.24
N ASP A 316 -1.65 -11.95 -0.79
CA ASP A 316 -0.91 -12.24 -2.01
C ASP A 316 -1.90 -12.81 -3.05
N PRO A 317 -2.53 -11.95 -3.88
CA PRO A 317 -3.52 -12.37 -4.87
C PRO A 317 -2.88 -13.11 -6.05
N ILE A 318 -1.56 -13.02 -6.23
CA ILE A 318 -0.82 -13.81 -7.20
C ILE A 318 0.16 -14.70 -6.45
N ARG A 319 0.02 -16.02 -6.60
CA ARG A 319 0.92 -17.00 -5.99
C ARG A 319 1.68 -17.76 -7.06
N TYR A 320 2.99 -17.81 -6.92
CA TYR A 320 3.86 -18.54 -7.83
C TYR A 320 4.31 -19.83 -7.19
N THR A 321 4.27 -20.92 -7.96
CA THR A 321 4.82 -22.21 -7.56
C THR A 321 5.48 -22.87 -8.76
N LYS A 322 6.47 -23.71 -8.49
CA LYS A 322 7.13 -24.50 -9.53
C LYS A 322 6.45 -25.85 -9.65
N ALA A 323 6.22 -26.32 -10.86
CA ALA A 323 5.69 -27.65 -11.08
C ALA A 323 6.72 -28.72 -10.69
N ILE A 324 6.29 -29.68 -9.89
CA ILE A 324 7.09 -30.82 -9.43
C ILE A 324 6.32 -32.09 -9.80
N ASN A 325 6.96 -33.04 -10.48
CA ASN A 325 6.35 -34.32 -10.88
C ASN A 325 5.03 -34.16 -11.66
N ASN A 326 5.01 -33.31 -12.69
CA ASN A 326 3.82 -33.02 -13.51
C ASN A 326 2.65 -32.39 -12.72
N ARG A 327 2.92 -31.79 -11.55
CA ARG A 327 1.90 -31.15 -10.73
C ARG A 327 2.41 -29.83 -10.13
N ALA A 328 1.64 -28.77 -10.29
CA ALA A 328 1.82 -27.51 -9.58
C ALA A 328 0.67 -27.35 -8.58
N GLU A 329 0.97 -27.08 -7.32
CA GLU A 329 -0.01 -27.10 -6.24
C GLU A 329 0.19 -25.92 -5.27
N ILE A 330 -0.91 -25.32 -4.82
CA ILE A 330 -0.94 -24.37 -3.71
C ILE A 330 -2.13 -24.68 -2.79
N THR A 331 -1.96 -24.42 -1.50
CA THR A 331 -3.05 -24.49 -0.52
C THR A 331 -3.47 -23.09 -0.12
N ILE A 332 -4.78 -22.84 -0.17
CA ILE A 332 -5.42 -21.60 0.26
C ILE A 332 -6.42 -21.89 1.36
N THR A 333 -6.70 -20.87 2.16
CA THR A 333 -7.79 -20.90 3.13
C THR A 333 -8.78 -19.81 2.75
N ALA A 334 -10.05 -20.17 2.57
CA ALA A 334 -11.10 -19.27 2.09
C ALA A 334 -12.40 -19.49 2.86
N TRP A 335 -13.16 -18.42 3.08
CA TRP A 335 -14.50 -18.50 3.68
C TRP A 335 -15.57 -18.90 2.67
N GLU A 336 -15.41 -18.49 1.41
CA GLU A 336 -16.42 -18.63 0.36
C GLU A 336 -15.80 -19.00 -0.99
N ALA A 337 -16.61 -19.56 -1.88
CA ALA A 337 -16.23 -19.92 -3.25
C ALA A 337 -16.09 -18.68 -4.14
N PHE A 338 -15.06 -18.68 -4.99
CA PHE A 338 -14.79 -17.64 -5.99
C PHE A 338 -14.08 -18.27 -7.20
N VAL A 339 -13.94 -17.53 -8.29
CA VAL A 339 -13.21 -17.95 -9.47
C VAL A 339 -11.71 -17.76 -9.25
N VAL A 340 -10.93 -18.80 -9.54
CA VAL A 340 -9.48 -18.75 -9.53
C VAL A 340 -8.95 -18.83 -10.96
N GLY A 341 -7.90 -18.06 -11.23
CA GLY A 341 -7.17 -18.11 -12.48
C GLY A 341 -5.85 -18.85 -12.32
N ALA A 342 -5.31 -19.32 -13.44
CA ALA A 342 -3.91 -19.73 -13.50
C ALA A 342 -3.29 -19.45 -14.87
N ARG A 343 -1.97 -19.23 -14.86
CA ARG A 343 -1.15 -19.07 -16.06
C ARG A 343 0.11 -19.92 -15.95
N LEU A 344 0.43 -20.61 -17.03
CA LEU A 344 1.63 -21.43 -17.17
C LEU A 344 2.72 -20.64 -17.90
N GLU A 345 3.98 -21.03 -17.72
CA GLU A 345 5.13 -20.43 -18.40
C GLU A 345 5.04 -20.46 -19.93
N ASN A 346 4.41 -21.50 -20.49
CA ASN A 346 4.13 -21.63 -21.92
C ASN A 346 2.99 -20.70 -22.44
N GLY A 347 2.41 -19.88 -21.56
CA GLY A 347 1.38 -18.89 -21.89
C GLY A 347 -0.06 -19.41 -21.87
N ILE A 348 -0.28 -20.69 -21.56
CA ILE A 348 -1.63 -21.24 -21.39
C ILE A 348 -2.27 -20.65 -20.13
N GLU A 349 -3.53 -20.29 -20.26
CA GLU A 349 -4.35 -19.75 -19.17
C GLU A 349 -5.50 -20.71 -18.87
N LEU A 350 -5.80 -20.87 -17.59
CA LEU A 350 -6.86 -21.73 -17.08
C LEU A 350 -7.71 -20.95 -16.07
N GLU A 351 -9.00 -21.24 -16.04
CA GLU A 351 -9.95 -20.62 -15.12
C GLU A 351 -10.80 -21.70 -14.47
N LEU A 352 -10.93 -21.66 -13.15
CA LEU A 352 -11.70 -22.62 -12.38
C LEU A 352 -12.65 -21.87 -11.44
N ASP A 353 -13.95 -22.11 -11.62
CA ASP A 353 -14.98 -21.59 -10.73
C ASP A 353 -15.19 -22.58 -9.58
N LEU A 354 -14.75 -22.20 -8.38
CA LEU A 354 -14.86 -23.06 -7.20
C LEU A 354 -16.31 -23.34 -6.82
N ASN A 355 -17.26 -22.49 -7.24
CA ASN A 355 -18.68 -22.69 -6.94
C ASN A 355 -19.28 -23.88 -7.70
N ASN A 356 -18.63 -24.32 -8.79
CA ASN A 356 -19.09 -25.43 -9.63
C ASN A 356 -18.46 -26.79 -9.25
N ILE A 357 -17.57 -26.83 -8.26
CA ILE A 357 -16.87 -28.04 -7.85
C ILE A 357 -17.72 -28.80 -6.84
N LYS A 358 -17.94 -30.08 -7.06
CA LYS A 358 -18.68 -30.92 -6.11
C LYS A 358 -17.77 -31.43 -4.99
N GLY A 359 -18.34 -31.63 -3.80
CA GLY A 359 -17.65 -32.27 -2.68
C GLY A 359 -17.04 -31.30 -1.67
N PHE A 360 -17.20 -29.98 -1.85
CA PHE A 360 -16.87 -29.00 -0.82
C PHE A 360 -18.03 -28.83 0.17
N PRO A 361 -17.78 -28.33 1.40
CA PRO A 361 -18.82 -28.07 2.39
C PRO A 361 -19.92 -27.14 1.88
N SER A 362 -21.16 -27.36 2.31
CA SER A 362 -22.33 -26.61 1.81
C SER A 362 -22.27 -25.12 2.12
N ASP A 363 -21.62 -24.74 3.22
CA ASP A 363 -21.41 -23.36 3.67
C ASP A 363 -20.27 -22.64 2.92
N PHE A 364 -19.50 -23.36 2.09
CA PHE A 364 -18.47 -22.76 1.27
C PHE A 364 -19.03 -22.16 -0.04
N TYR A 365 -20.13 -22.71 -0.56
CA TYR A 365 -20.78 -22.18 -1.76
C TYR A 365 -21.58 -20.92 -1.41
N TRP A 366 -21.57 -19.96 -2.33
CA TRP A 366 -22.48 -18.82 -2.26
C TRP A 366 -23.78 -19.13 -3.03
N ALA A 367 -24.87 -18.49 -2.61
CA ALA A 367 -26.25 -18.78 -3.04
C ALA A 367 -26.67 -18.08 -4.33
#